data_AF-A0A511XJU7-F1
#
_entry.id   AF-A0A511XJU7-F1
#
_cell.length_a   1.000
_cell.length_b   1.000
_cell.length_c   1.000
_cell.angle_alpha   90.00
_cell.angle_beta   90.00
_cell.angle_gamma   90.00
#
_symmetry.space_group_name_H-M   'P 1'
#
loop_
_entity.id
_entity.type
_entity.pdbx_description
1 polymer ?
#
loop_
_entity_poly.entity_id
_entity_poly.type
_entity_poly.pdbx_seq_one_letter_code
_entity_poly.pdbx_strand_id
1 'polypeptide(L)'
;MESVLESQKIQTASITPALSIFLPTTSPLFGGLMLRVHPVRPAELLLPNPLGAGVLVAPPDRLDDFGFVPSAFDRVMIRRSIALKPARVNDVRDNVLAVALSGFAGREARVIARETGAIEACRQHTLRNQIATTFFRRGAASDLPDWLVSALIQTGLNPLHAVSVFRRPSGPKSGAGGQERVTALAARVPPRLALLRKVIGGLPEILPGDYNGSSAGRCVRLAEHALSQIEGFYAGVADYLLTPGRLTGLIPARNPFAAELGILAGWVRFCLMAQEIRHAPCRAHAVADLAALAQVLGHKNSAGKYDAPGVGAVRPVLSGWPREIDYVTYLSERNERMLRTEIALDARIV
;
A
#
# COMPACT_ATOMS: atom_id res chain seq x y z
N MET A 1 23.09 -29.55 37.14
CA MET A 1 21.94 -30.06 36.34
C MET A 1 21.09 -28.86 35.90
N GLU A 2 21.76 -27.88 35.29
CA GLU A 2 21.23 -26.57 34.87
C GLU A 2 21.91 -26.23 33.54
N SER A 3 21.51 -26.84 32.42
CA SER A 3 22.00 -26.41 31.10
C SER A 3 21.16 -26.90 29.91
N VAL A 4 19.86 -27.19 30.09
CA VAL A 4 19.04 -27.74 28.98
C VAL A 4 17.72 -26.98 28.75
N LEU A 5 17.46 -25.88 29.46
CA LEU A 5 16.21 -25.11 29.30
C LEU A 5 16.34 -23.72 28.64
N GLU A 6 17.53 -23.35 28.13
CA GLU A 6 17.68 -22.11 27.33
C GLU A 6 17.51 -22.31 25.82
N SER A 7 17.39 -23.56 25.36
CA SER A 7 17.35 -23.89 23.93
C SER A 7 15.93 -23.97 23.38
N GLN A 8 15.12 -22.91 23.52
CA GLN A 8 13.92 -22.71 22.67
C GLN A 8 13.33 -21.28 22.74
N LYS A 9 14.16 -20.25 22.95
CA LYS A 9 13.79 -18.93 22.45
C LYS A 9 13.81 -19.00 20.93
N ILE A 10 12.65 -19.28 20.34
CA ILE A 10 12.36 -18.98 18.94
C ILE A 10 12.88 -17.57 18.72
N GLN A 11 14.01 -17.44 18.01
CA GLN A 11 14.52 -16.14 17.59
C GLN A 11 13.44 -15.58 16.67
N THR A 12 12.53 -14.78 17.24
CA THR A 12 11.60 -13.95 16.49
C THR A 12 12.46 -13.08 15.60
N ALA A 13 12.43 -13.40 14.32
CA ALA A 13 13.22 -12.77 13.29
C ALA A 13 13.12 -11.25 13.41
N SER A 14 14.27 -10.60 13.59
CA SER A 14 14.40 -9.15 13.57
C SER A 14 13.97 -8.64 12.19
N ILE A 15 12.77 -8.09 12.11
CA ILE A 15 12.35 -7.25 10.99
C ILE A 15 13.29 -6.04 10.95
N THR A 16 13.62 -5.58 9.74
CA THR A 16 14.39 -4.37 9.42
C THR A 16 14.13 -3.23 10.42
N PRO A 17 15.14 -2.47 10.87
CA PRO A 17 14.93 -1.36 11.79
C PRO A 17 13.85 -0.41 11.26
N ALA A 18 12.81 -0.19 12.07
CA ALA A 18 11.65 0.67 11.81
C ALA A 18 10.92 0.31 10.49
N LEU A 19 9.97 -0.62 10.51
CA LEU A 19 9.09 -0.87 9.37
C LEU A 19 7.97 0.19 9.34
N SER A 20 7.78 0.86 8.21
CA SER A 20 6.65 1.77 8.00
C SER A 20 5.52 1.05 7.25
N ILE A 21 4.32 1.09 7.81
CA ILE A 21 3.11 0.45 7.26
C ILE A 21 2.04 1.52 7.04
N PHE A 22 1.49 1.59 5.84
CA PHE A 22 0.42 2.52 5.51
C PHE A 22 -0.90 2.15 6.23
N LEU A 23 -1.58 3.15 6.78
CA LEU A 23 -2.90 3.04 7.40
C LEU A 23 -3.92 3.85 6.57
N PRO A 24 -4.96 3.21 5.99
CA PRO A 24 -5.96 3.89 5.18
C PRO A 24 -6.99 4.59 6.08
N THR A 25 -6.75 5.86 6.39
CA THR A 25 -7.61 6.62 7.29
C THR A 25 -8.86 7.16 6.60
N THR A 26 -9.92 7.31 7.39
CA THR A 26 -11.17 7.98 6.96
C THR A 26 -11.20 9.45 7.36
N SER A 27 -10.36 9.85 8.31
CA SER A 27 -10.21 11.23 8.74
C SER A 27 -9.95 12.17 7.59
N PRO A 28 -10.42 13.43 7.69
CA PRO A 28 -10.33 14.41 6.62
C PRO A 28 -8.88 14.66 6.13
N LEU A 29 -7.87 14.45 6.97
CA LEU A 29 -6.49 14.75 6.58
C LEU A 29 -5.88 13.66 5.68
N PHE A 30 -5.61 14.06 4.42
CA PHE A 30 -4.70 13.44 3.44
C PHE A 30 -4.93 11.99 3.01
N GLY A 31 -6.03 11.37 3.44
CA GLY A 31 -6.45 10.05 2.97
C GLY A 31 -5.61 8.88 3.51
N GLY A 32 -4.70 9.12 4.45
CA GLY A 32 -3.94 8.08 5.12
C GLY A 32 -2.76 8.61 5.93
N LEU A 33 -2.13 7.72 6.69
CA LEU A 33 -0.91 7.98 7.47
C LEU A 33 -0.02 6.73 7.48
N MET A 34 1.23 6.83 7.92
CA MET A 34 2.07 5.64 8.11
C MET A 34 2.32 5.36 9.58
N LEU A 35 2.17 4.11 9.98
CA LEU A 35 2.60 3.57 11.26
C LEU A 35 4.04 3.09 11.13
N ARG A 36 4.95 3.69 11.88
CA ARG A 36 6.33 3.23 12.02
C ARG A 36 6.45 2.39 13.28
N VAL A 37 6.79 1.12 13.09
CA VAL A 37 6.89 0.12 14.16
C VAL A 37 8.34 -0.12 14.50
N HIS A 38 8.69 0.06 15.77
CA HIS A 38 10.02 -0.19 16.29
C HIS A 38 10.06 -1.47 17.13
N PRO A 39 11.19 -2.20 17.16
CA PRO A 39 11.34 -3.37 18.01
C PRO A 39 11.37 -3.02 19.51
N VAL A 40 11.92 -1.85 19.88
CA VAL A 40 12.19 -1.49 21.28
C VAL A 40 11.56 -0.15 21.69
N ARG A 41 11.13 0.67 20.73
CA ARG A 41 10.55 2.01 20.99
C ARG A 41 9.04 2.00 20.79
N PRO A 42 8.30 2.96 21.37
CA PRO A 42 6.91 3.20 21.01
C PRO A 42 6.73 3.37 19.51
N ALA A 43 5.58 2.95 18.99
CA ALA A 43 5.25 3.18 17.59
C ALA A 43 5.02 4.67 17.33
N GLU A 44 5.35 5.12 16.13
CA GLU A 44 5.19 6.50 15.69
C GLU A 44 4.20 6.56 14.51
N LEU A 45 3.46 7.65 14.41
CA LEU A 45 2.65 7.94 13.23
C LEU A 45 3.31 9.05 12.40
N LEU A 46 3.41 8.82 11.11
CA LEU A 46 3.91 9.78 10.14
C LEU A 46 2.71 10.37 9.40
N LEU A 47 2.60 11.69 9.45
CA LEU A 47 1.54 12.44 8.80
C LEU A 47 2.17 13.50 7.89
N PRO A 48 1.51 13.92 6.82
CA PRO A 48 1.99 15.07 6.08
C PRO A 48 1.93 16.32 6.97
N ASN A 49 2.94 17.18 6.91
CA ASN A 49 2.95 18.41 7.70
C ASN A 49 1.83 19.36 7.21
N PRO A 50 0.79 19.64 8.01
CA PRO A 50 -0.31 20.50 7.57
C PRO A 50 0.12 21.97 7.41
N LEU A 51 1.24 22.37 8.03
CA LEU A 51 1.76 23.75 8.08
C LEU A 51 2.86 24.04 7.04
N GLY A 52 3.29 23.07 6.23
CA GLY A 52 4.32 23.31 5.23
C GLY A 52 5.11 22.08 4.82
N ALA A 53 6.40 22.27 4.54
CA ALA A 53 7.29 21.21 4.08
C ALA A 53 7.53 20.14 5.16
N GLY A 54 7.57 18.87 4.75
CA GLY A 54 8.05 17.77 5.58
C GLY A 54 6.97 16.76 5.98
N VAL A 55 7.40 15.81 6.80
CA VAL A 55 6.54 14.81 7.44
C VAL A 55 6.53 15.11 8.93
N LEU A 56 5.35 15.18 9.51
CA LEU A 56 5.16 15.30 10.95
C LEU A 56 5.20 13.90 11.57
N VAL A 57 5.96 13.75 12.66
CA VAL A 57 6.04 12.51 13.43
C VAL A 57 5.31 12.75 14.75
N ALA A 58 4.22 12.02 14.96
CA ALA A 58 3.37 12.14 16.14
C ALA A 58 3.32 10.82 16.92
N PRO A 59 3.25 10.87 18.26
CA PRO A 59 2.79 9.73 19.03
C PRO A 59 1.31 9.45 18.73
N PRO A 60 0.89 8.17 18.67
CA PRO A 60 -0.48 7.80 18.31
C PRO A 60 -1.59 8.42 19.17
N ASP A 61 -1.33 8.59 20.46
CA ASP A 61 -2.31 9.12 21.42
C ASP A 61 -2.39 10.65 21.43
N ARG A 62 -1.58 11.33 20.61
CA ARG A 62 -1.48 12.80 20.55
C ARG A 62 -1.78 13.37 19.17
N LEU A 63 -2.45 12.62 18.31
CA LEU A 63 -2.88 13.12 17.00
C LEU A 63 -3.71 14.40 17.11
N ASP A 64 -4.59 14.45 18.11
CA ASP A 64 -5.45 15.61 18.41
C ASP A 64 -4.62 16.89 18.66
N ASP A 65 -3.43 16.77 19.27
CA ASP A 65 -2.52 17.90 19.57
C ASP A 65 -1.95 18.55 18.30
N PHE A 66 -1.93 17.83 17.17
CA PHE A 66 -1.45 18.31 15.87
C PHE A 66 -2.59 18.75 14.95
N GLY A 67 -3.80 18.92 15.49
CA GLY A 67 -4.99 19.31 14.73
C GLY A 67 -5.57 18.19 13.87
N PHE A 68 -5.15 16.94 14.10
CA PHE A 68 -5.76 15.78 13.47
C PHE A 68 -6.97 15.35 14.29
N VAL A 69 -8.14 15.21 13.67
CA VAL A 69 -9.36 14.75 14.35
C VAL A 69 -9.69 13.34 13.86
N PRO A 70 -9.17 12.28 14.52
CA PRO A 70 -9.39 10.91 14.12
C PRO A 70 -10.86 10.52 14.26
N SER A 71 -11.41 9.90 13.21
CA SER A 71 -12.72 9.25 13.26
C SER A 71 -12.72 8.06 14.24
N ALA A 72 -13.90 7.55 14.59
CA ALA A 72 -14.01 6.35 15.41
C ALA A 72 -13.31 5.13 14.75
N PHE A 73 -13.42 5.00 13.43
CA PHE A 73 -12.68 3.99 12.66
C PHE A 73 -11.17 4.14 12.87
N ASP A 74 -10.64 5.36 12.70
CA ASP A 74 -9.20 5.60 12.79
C ASP A 74 -8.67 5.33 14.20
N ARG A 75 -9.38 5.78 15.24
CA ARG A 75 -8.99 5.52 16.64
C ARG A 75 -8.91 4.02 16.93
N VAL A 76 -9.91 3.24 16.52
CA VAL A 76 -9.94 1.79 16.77
C VAL A 76 -8.86 1.08 15.94
N MET A 77 -8.73 1.42 14.66
CA MET A 77 -7.71 0.86 13.78
C MET A 77 -6.31 1.12 14.34
N ILE A 78 -5.97 2.37 14.65
CA ILE A 78 -4.64 2.75 15.16
C ILE A 78 -4.32 2.02 16.47
N ARG A 79 -5.25 2.03 17.44
CA ARG A 79 -5.05 1.33 18.73
C ARG A 79 -4.81 -0.16 18.55
N ARG A 80 -5.59 -0.83 17.71
CA ARG A 80 -5.41 -2.25 17.41
C ARG A 80 -4.09 -2.52 16.70
N SER A 81 -3.70 -1.70 15.72
CA SER A 81 -2.43 -1.84 15.01
C SER A 81 -1.21 -1.68 15.91
N ILE A 82 -1.28 -0.82 16.93
CA ILE A 82 -0.18 -0.62 17.89
C ILE A 82 -0.09 -1.75 18.92
N ALA A 83 -1.24 -2.34 19.27
CA ALA A 83 -1.29 -3.50 20.16
C ALA A 83 -0.71 -4.77 19.53
N LEU A 84 -0.69 -4.84 18.20
CA LEU A 84 -0.01 -5.91 17.45
C LEU A 84 1.51 -5.70 17.57
N LYS A 85 2.17 -6.45 18.46
CA LYS A 85 3.64 -6.40 18.62
C LYS A 85 4.25 -7.79 18.40
N PRO A 86 5.05 -7.99 17.33
CA PRO A 86 5.36 -7.06 16.24
C PRO A 86 4.22 -6.97 15.20
N ALA A 87 3.85 -5.76 14.77
CA ALA A 87 2.87 -5.58 13.71
C ALA A 87 3.48 -5.91 12.34
N ARG A 88 2.77 -6.74 11.56
CA ARG A 88 3.06 -7.08 10.17
C ARG A 88 2.06 -6.38 9.23
N VAL A 89 2.42 -6.32 7.95
CA VAL A 89 1.55 -5.72 6.91
C VAL A 89 0.19 -6.43 6.82
N ASN A 90 0.16 -7.76 6.93
CA ASN A 90 -1.09 -8.52 6.96
C ASN A 90 -1.95 -8.13 8.17
N ASP A 91 -1.36 -8.02 9.36
CA ASP A 91 -2.10 -7.72 10.59
C ASP A 91 -2.81 -6.36 10.49
N VAL A 92 -2.19 -5.37 9.84
CA VAL A 92 -2.81 -4.08 9.57
C VAL A 92 -3.99 -4.20 8.61
N ARG A 93 -3.84 -4.97 7.53
CA ARG A 93 -4.91 -5.20 6.56
C ARG A 93 -6.09 -5.94 7.19
N ASP A 94 -5.82 -7.00 7.95
CA ASP A 94 -6.82 -7.76 8.67
C ASP A 94 -7.52 -6.87 9.72
N ASN A 95 -6.77 -5.99 10.37
CA ASN A 95 -7.32 -5.00 11.28
C ASN A 95 -8.25 -4.00 10.57
N VAL A 96 -7.86 -3.46 9.40
CA VAL A 96 -8.72 -2.58 8.59
C VAL A 96 -10.04 -3.28 8.25
N LEU A 97 -9.98 -4.52 7.77
CA LEU A 97 -11.17 -5.31 7.46
C LEU A 97 -12.01 -5.59 8.71
N ALA A 98 -11.39 -5.99 9.82
CA ALA A 98 -12.09 -6.29 11.07
C ALA A 98 -12.81 -5.05 11.65
N VAL A 99 -12.18 -3.88 11.57
CA VAL A 99 -12.77 -2.62 12.03
C VAL A 99 -13.91 -2.19 11.10
N ALA A 100 -13.76 -2.35 9.78
CA ALA A 100 -14.85 -2.11 8.82
C ALA A 100 -16.04 -3.07 9.04
N LEU A 101 -15.78 -4.37 9.27
CA LEU A 101 -16.80 -5.39 9.58
C LEU A 101 -17.59 -5.09 10.86
N SER A 102 -16.91 -4.44 11.82
CA SER A 102 -17.50 -3.99 13.08
C SER A 102 -18.40 -2.75 12.89
N GLY A 103 -18.42 -2.14 11.70
CA GLY A 103 -19.30 -1.03 11.34
C GLY A 103 -18.73 0.36 11.58
N PHE A 104 -17.47 0.48 12.06
CA PHE A 104 -16.87 1.79 12.33
C PHE A 104 -16.59 2.62 11.07
N ALA A 105 -16.45 1.98 9.91
CA ALA A 105 -16.26 2.64 8.60
C ALA A 105 -17.58 2.95 7.87
N GLY A 106 -18.73 2.83 8.53
CA GLY A 106 -20.04 3.00 7.91
C GLY A 106 -20.66 1.71 7.35
N ARG A 107 -21.93 1.80 6.95
CA ARG A 107 -22.76 0.64 6.54
C ARG A 107 -22.25 0.00 5.25
N GLU A 108 -21.90 0.80 4.24
CA GLU A 108 -21.49 0.29 2.93
C GLU A 108 -20.11 -0.38 2.98
N ALA A 109 -19.13 0.24 3.66
CA ALA A 109 -17.83 -0.38 3.89
C ALA A 109 -17.94 -1.71 4.61
N ARG A 110 -18.86 -1.83 5.59
CA ARG A 110 -19.16 -3.09 6.26
C ARG A 110 -19.70 -4.17 5.31
N VAL A 111 -20.61 -3.81 4.41
CA VAL A 111 -21.17 -4.75 3.42
C VAL A 111 -20.07 -5.26 2.49
N ILE A 112 -19.28 -4.35 1.91
CA ILE A 112 -18.16 -4.70 1.02
C ILE A 112 -17.12 -5.56 1.76
N ALA A 113 -16.80 -5.24 3.02
CA ALA A 113 -15.85 -6.03 3.81
C ALA A 113 -16.35 -7.47 4.08
N ARG A 114 -17.67 -7.67 4.26
CA ARG A 114 -18.25 -9.02 4.42
C ARG A 114 -18.11 -9.85 3.15
N GLU A 115 -18.43 -9.26 2.01
CA GLU A 115 -18.29 -9.90 0.70
C GLU A 115 -16.82 -10.24 0.41
N THR A 116 -15.93 -9.29 0.69
CA THR A 116 -14.48 -9.43 0.47
C THR A 116 -13.88 -10.53 1.34
N GLY A 117 -14.29 -10.64 2.61
CA GLY A 117 -13.74 -11.65 3.53
C GLY A 117 -13.96 -13.10 3.07
N ALA A 118 -15.14 -13.41 2.52
CA ALA A 118 -15.43 -14.75 2.00
C ALA A 118 -14.62 -15.08 0.74
N ILE A 119 -14.51 -14.12 -0.18
CA ILE A 119 -13.70 -14.25 -1.41
C ILE A 119 -12.23 -14.41 -1.05
N GLU A 120 -11.74 -13.63 -0.09
CA GLU A 120 -10.35 -13.68 0.36
C GLU A 120 -10.01 -15.04 0.99
N ALA A 121 -10.83 -15.58 1.88
CA ALA A 121 -10.58 -16.88 2.50
C ALA A 121 -10.47 -18.00 1.44
N CYS A 122 -11.39 -18.03 0.47
CA CYS A 122 -11.35 -18.97 -0.64
C CYS A 122 -10.09 -18.82 -1.50
N ARG A 123 -9.69 -17.57 -1.79
CA ARG A 123 -8.48 -17.26 -2.57
C ARG A 123 -7.21 -17.67 -1.83
N GLN A 124 -7.10 -17.37 -0.53
CA GLN A 124 -5.94 -17.75 0.26
C GLN A 124 -5.79 -19.29 0.29
N HIS A 125 -6.89 -20.02 0.43
CA HIS A 125 -6.89 -21.47 0.35
C HIS A 125 -6.44 -21.97 -1.03
N THR A 126 -7.01 -21.41 -2.10
CA THR A 126 -6.66 -21.78 -3.49
C THR A 126 -5.20 -21.49 -3.81
N LEU A 127 -4.70 -20.30 -3.47
CA LEU A 127 -3.31 -19.91 -3.68
C LEU A 127 -2.37 -20.81 -2.88
N ARG A 128 -2.67 -21.11 -1.61
CA ARG A 128 -1.86 -22.05 -0.81
C ARG A 128 -1.78 -23.42 -1.47
N ASN A 129 -2.90 -23.95 -1.97
CA ASN A 129 -2.92 -25.23 -2.68
C ASN A 129 -2.14 -25.20 -4.00
N GLN A 130 -2.27 -24.12 -4.78
CA GLN A 130 -1.53 -23.94 -6.03
C GLN A 130 -0.02 -23.79 -5.81
N ILE A 131 0.35 -23.04 -4.78
CA ILE A 131 1.73 -22.88 -4.33
C ILE A 131 2.29 -24.25 -3.92
N ALA A 132 1.63 -24.96 -3.00
CA ALA A 132 2.02 -26.30 -2.56
C ALA A 132 2.22 -27.27 -3.76
N THR A 133 1.24 -27.35 -4.66
CA THR A 133 1.31 -28.23 -5.83
C THR A 133 2.41 -27.84 -6.82
N THR A 134 2.65 -26.54 -7.04
CA THR A 134 3.68 -26.06 -7.96
C THR A 134 5.08 -26.27 -7.39
N PHE A 135 5.26 -26.05 -6.09
CA PHE A 135 6.58 -26.05 -5.45
C PHE A 135 7.01 -27.43 -4.92
N PHE A 136 6.10 -28.24 -4.37
CA PHE A 136 6.45 -29.61 -3.96
C PHE A 136 6.85 -30.49 -5.13
N ARG A 137 6.22 -30.32 -6.31
CA ARG A 137 6.64 -31.01 -7.55
C ARG A 137 8.05 -30.62 -8.02
N ARG A 138 8.58 -29.50 -7.54
CA ARG A 138 9.89 -28.95 -7.91
C ARG A 138 10.97 -29.18 -6.85
N GLY A 139 10.69 -30.03 -5.85
CA GLY A 139 11.65 -30.36 -4.79
C GLY A 139 11.87 -29.25 -3.76
N ALA A 140 10.97 -28.26 -3.69
CA ALA A 140 10.97 -27.32 -2.58
C ALA A 140 10.56 -28.03 -1.29
N ALA A 141 11.07 -27.56 -0.14
CA ALA A 141 10.68 -28.05 1.17
C ALA A 141 9.15 -28.01 1.35
N SER A 142 8.61 -28.92 2.17
CA SER A 142 7.18 -28.94 2.54
C SER A 142 6.69 -27.60 3.11
N ASP A 143 7.63 -26.83 3.67
CA ASP A 143 7.36 -25.65 4.46
C ASP A 143 7.87 -24.41 3.70
N LEU A 144 7.08 -23.92 2.75
CA LEU A 144 7.36 -22.60 2.16
C LEU A 144 7.23 -21.51 3.21
N PRO A 145 8.07 -20.47 3.20
CA PRO A 145 7.97 -19.40 4.19
C PRO A 145 6.61 -18.69 4.12
N ASP A 146 5.95 -18.51 5.27
CA ASP A 146 4.66 -17.81 5.39
C ASP A 146 4.67 -16.41 4.77
N TRP A 147 5.83 -15.75 4.79
CA TRP A 147 5.98 -14.42 4.21
C TRP A 147 5.86 -14.43 2.68
N LEU A 148 6.27 -15.50 1.99
CA LEU A 148 6.18 -15.60 0.53
C LEU A 148 4.73 -15.80 0.11
N VAL A 149 4.01 -16.68 0.81
CA VAL A 149 2.56 -16.86 0.63
C VAL A 149 1.84 -15.54 0.86
N SER A 150 2.20 -14.83 1.92
CA SER A 150 1.65 -13.50 2.23
C SER A 150 1.94 -12.48 1.13
N ALA A 151 3.18 -12.45 0.59
CA ALA A 151 3.54 -11.56 -0.50
C ALA A 151 2.75 -11.86 -1.78
N LEU A 152 2.53 -13.14 -2.11
CA LEU A 152 1.72 -13.55 -3.26
C LEU A 152 0.25 -13.16 -3.10
N ILE A 153 -0.30 -13.34 -1.90
CA ILE A 153 -1.67 -12.90 -1.56
C ILE A 153 -1.80 -11.38 -1.71
N GLN A 154 -0.85 -10.60 -1.19
CA GLN A 154 -0.89 -9.13 -1.23
C GLN A 154 -0.63 -8.54 -2.62
N THR A 155 0.27 -9.16 -3.39
CA THR A 155 0.53 -8.75 -4.78
C THR A 155 -0.63 -9.13 -5.69
N GLY A 156 -1.30 -10.23 -5.36
CA GLY A 156 -2.29 -10.83 -6.24
C GLY A 156 -1.71 -11.60 -7.41
N LEU A 157 -0.43 -11.96 -7.33
CA LEU A 157 0.21 -12.78 -8.34
C LEU A 157 -0.29 -14.21 -8.24
N ASN A 158 -0.97 -14.66 -9.28
CA ASN A 158 -1.31 -16.06 -9.47
C ASN A 158 -0.06 -16.82 -9.99
N PRO A 159 0.36 -17.92 -9.33
CA PRO A 159 1.50 -18.73 -9.76
C PRO A 159 1.47 -19.16 -11.23
N LEU A 160 0.27 -19.44 -11.77
CA LEU A 160 0.08 -19.90 -13.14
C LEU A 160 0.23 -18.78 -14.19
N HIS A 161 0.13 -17.52 -13.77
CA HIS A 161 0.12 -16.36 -14.69
C HIS A 161 1.37 -15.49 -14.57
N ALA A 162 2.25 -15.76 -13.60
CA ALA A 162 3.47 -14.99 -13.33
C ALA A 162 4.34 -14.77 -14.57
N VAL A 163 4.53 -15.78 -15.43
CA VAL A 163 5.30 -15.66 -16.69
C VAL A 163 4.72 -14.59 -17.62
N SER A 164 3.40 -14.49 -17.70
CA SER A 164 2.71 -13.61 -18.66
C SER A 164 2.65 -12.15 -18.22
N VAL A 165 2.80 -11.86 -16.92
CA VAL A 165 2.77 -10.50 -16.37
C VAL A 165 4.06 -9.72 -16.69
N PHE A 166 5.19 -10.41 -16.83
CA PHE A 166 6.51 -9.79 -17.02
C PHE A 166 7.15 -10.06 -18.39
N ARG A 167 6.51 -10.85 -19.26
CA ARG A 167 6.95 -10.95 -20.65
C ARG A 167 6.65 -9.62 -21.34
N ARG A 168 7.68 -8.80 -21.60
CA ARG A 168 7.57 -7.70 -22.57
C ARG A 168 7.05 -8.29 -23.87
N PRO A 169 6.15 -7.60 -24.61
CA PRO A 169 5.76 -8.03 -25.94
C PRO A 169 6.99 -7.89 -26.87
N SER A 170 7.82 -8.92 -26.90
CA SER A 170 8.89 -9.09 -27.88
C SER A 170 8.30 -9.84 -29.06
N GLY A 171 7.72 -9.10 -30.00
CA GLY A 171 7.19 -9.62 -31.25
C GLY A 171 6.78 -8.47 -32.17
N PRO A 172 7.04 -8.58 -33.48
CA PRO A 172 6.81 -7.49 -34.42
C PRO A 172 5.33 -7.13 -34.46
N LYS A 173 5.06 -5.83 -34.69
CA LYS A 173 3.74 -5.25 -34.92
C LYS A 173 3.07 -5.92 -36.14
N SER A 174 2.46 -7.09 -35.97
CA SER A 174 1.48 -7.59 -36.94
C SER A 174 0.11 -7.06 -36.55
N GLY A 175 -0.46 -6.24 -37.42
CA GLY A 175 -1.80 -5.68 -37.27
C GLY A 175 -2.87 -6.76 -37.10
N ALA A 176 -4.02 -6.35 -36.57
CA ALA A 176 -5.27 -7.08 -36.41
C ALA A 176 -5.48 -7.99 -35.17
N GLY A 177 -4.56 -8.05 -34.20
CA GLY A 177 -4.78 -8.77 -32.92
C GLY A 177 -4.36 -8.02 -31.65
N GLY A 178 -3.94 -6.76 -31.78
CA GLY A 178 -3.30 -5.99 -30.71
C GLY A 178 -4.25 -5.63 -29.56
N GLN A 179 -5.51 -5.35 -29.85
CA GLN A 179 -6.46 -4.89 -28.84
C GLN A 179 -6.93 -6.04 -27.94
N GLU A 180 -7.25 -7.21 -28.51
CA GLU A 180 -7.59 -8.43 -27.77
C GLU A 180 -6.41 -9.00 -26.97
N ARG A 181 -5.19 -8.95 -27.50
CA ARG A 181 -4.00 -9.36 -26.73
C ARG A 181 -3.69 -8.39 -25.59
N VAL A 182 -3.90 -7.08 -25.77
CA VAL A 182 -3.71 -6.08 -24.71
C VAL A 182 -4.79 -6.22 -23.64
N THR A 183 -6.06 -6.47 -24.00
CA THR A 183 -7.10 -6.79 -23.01
C THR A 183 -6.87 -8.14 -22.32
N ALA A 184 -6.39 -9.17 -23.03
CA ALA A 184 -6.07 -10.47 -22.44
C ALA A 184 -4.82 -10.44 -21.55
N LEU A 185 -3.82 -9.60 -21.83
CA LEU A 185 -2.67 -9.36 -20.94
C LEU A 185 -3.10 -8.51 -19.74
N ALA A 186 -3.94 -7.49 -19.95
CA ALA A 186 -4.51 -6.67 -18.87
C ALA A 186 -5.37 -7.51 -17.90
N ALA A 187 -6.07 -8.53 -18.41
CA ALA A 187 -6.80 -9.51 -17.60
C ALA A 187 -5.89 -10.42 -16.74
N ARG A 188 -4.57 -10.44 -16.99
CA ARG A 188 -3.60 -11.27 -16.25
C ARG A 188 -2.71 -10.47 -15.30
N VAL A 189 -2.71 -9.14 -15.39
CA VAL A 189 -1.95 -8.26 -14.49
C VAL A 189 -2.74 -8.08 -13.20
N PRO A 190 -2.12 -8.26 -12.02
CA PRO A 190 -2.81 -8.06 -10.76
C PRO A 190 -3.44 -6.65 -10.67
N PRO A 191 -4.71 -6.52 -10.23
CA PRO A 191 -5.46 -5.26 -10.29
C PRO A 191 -4.76 -4.04 -9.68
N ARG A 192 -4.03 -4.23 -8.57
CA ARG A 192 -3.26 -3.16 -7.93
C ARG A 192 -2.13 -2.65 -8.85
N LEU A 193 -1.41 -3.56 -9.50
CA LEU A 193 -0.36 -3.21 -10.46
C LEU A 193 -0.95 -2.57 -11.73
N ALA A 194 -2.10 -3.07 -12.21
CA ALA A 194 -2.80 -2.50 -13.35
C ALA A 194 -3.26 -1.05 -13.06
N LEU A 195 -3.80 -0.79 -11.87
CA LEU A 195 -4.17 0.55 -11.41
C LEU A 195 -2.95 1.47 -11.38
N LEU A 196 -1.86 1.03 -10.74
CA LEU A 196 -0.62 1.81 -10.63
C LEU A 196 -0.07 2.19 -12.00
N ARG A 197 0.08 1.23 -12.92
CA ARG A 197 0.54 1.49 -14.30
C ARG A 197 -0.34 2.49 -15.03
N LYS A 198 -1.67 2.29 -14.96
CA LYS A 198 -2.64 3.15 -15.64
C LYS A 198 -2.58 4.58 -15.12
N VAL A 199 -2.63 4.75 -13.80
CA VAL A 199 -2.75 6.08 -13.19
C VAL A 199 -1.44 6.83 -13.20
N ILE A 200 -0.33 6.17 -12.87
CA ILE A 200 0.99 6.83 -12.86
C ILE A 200 1.42 7.15 -14.29
N GLY A 201 1.17 6.26 -15.27
CA GLY A 201 1.45 6.52 -16.69
C GLY A 201 0.61 7.66 -17.28
N GLY A 202 -0.61 7.88 -16.77
CA GLY A 202 -1.48 9.01 -17.15
C GLY A 202 -1.39 10.22 -16.22
N LEU A 203 -0.49 10.22 -15.24
CA LEU A 203 -0.44 11.25 -14.21
C LEU A 203 -0.18 12.67 -14.76
N PRO A 204 0.65 12.87 -15.80
CA PRO A 204 0.81 14.18 -16.43
C PRO A 204 -0.49 14.76 -17.03
N GLU A 205 -1.44 13.91 -17.43
CA GLU A 205 -2.74 14.34 -17.97
C GLU A 205 -3.76 14.61 -16.86
N ILE A 206 -3.61 13.93 -15.72
CA ILE A 206 -4.46 14.09 -14.53
C ILE A 206 -4.10 15.37 -13.78
N LEU A 207 -2.80 15.67 -13.67
CA LEU A 207 -2.31 16.85 -12.97
C LEU A 207 -2.45 18.08 -13.87
N PRO A 208 -2.99 19.20 -13.35
CA PRO A 208 -3.05 20.43 -14.11
C PRO A 208 -1.64 20.87 -14.53
N GLY A 209 -1.49 21.29 -15.79
CA GLY A 209 -0.27 21.92 -16.30
C GLY A 209 0.11 23.10 -15.39
N ASP A 210 1.28 22.99 -14.78
CA ASP A 210 1.72 23.77 -13.63
C ASP A 210 1.56 25.30 -13.82
N TYR A 211 0.80 25.96 -12.95
CA TYR A 211 1.11 27.34 -12.55
C TYR A 211 2.19 27.24 -11.45
N ASN A 212 3.46 27.35 -11.85
CA ASN A 212 4.70 27.30 -11.03
C ASN A 212 5.32 25.91 -10.75
N GLY A 213 5.53 25.15 -11.82
CA GLY A 213 6.70 24.30 -12.15
C GLY A 213 7.39 23.38 -11.14
N SER A 214 6.87 23.13 -9.93
CA SER A 214 7.65 22.40 -8.93
C SER A 214 6.91 21.26 -8.22
N SER A 215 5.62 21.40 -7.86
CA SER A 215 4.92 20.36 -7.08
C SER A 215 4.34 19.23 -7.92
N ALA A 216 3.69 19.53 -9.05
CA ALA A 216 3.16 18.50 -9.95
C ALA A 216 4.29 17.67 -10.56
N GLY A 217 5.31 18.33 -11.11
CA GLY A 217 6.50 17.64 -11.65
C GLY A 217 7.25 16.79 -10.62
N ARG A 218 7.34 17.22 -9.35
CA ARG A 218 7.91 16.40 -8.26
C ARG A 218 7.04 15.18 -7.95
N CYS A 219 5.71 15.37 -7.87
CA CYS A 219 4.76 14.30 -7.63
C CYS A 219 4.86 13.21 -8.71
N VAL A 220 4.99 13.60 -9.97
CA VAL A 220 5.19 12.68 -11.10
C VAL A 220 6.48 11.88 -10.92
N ARG A 221 7.62 12.54 -10.70
CA ARG A 221 8.91 11.83 -10.54
C ARG A 221 8.92 10.84 -9.37
N LEU A 222 8.31 11.22 -8.23
CA LEU A 222 8.20 10.32 -7.08
C LEU A 222 7.32 9.11 -7.40
N ALA A 223 6.19 9.33 -8.07
CA ALA A 223 5.28 8.25 -8.47
C ALA A 223 5.93 7.32 -9.51
N GLU A 224 6.65 7.85 -10.51
CA GLU A 224 7.37 7.04 -11.51
C GLU A 224 8.49 6.19 -10.89
N HIS A 225 9.24 6.79 -9.95
CA HIS A 225 10.26 6.06 -9.19
C HIS A 225 9.64 4.94 -8.36
N ALA A 226 8.54 5.23 -7.66
CA ALA A 226 7.81 4.24 -6.88
C ALA A 226 7.22 3.12 -7.76
N LEU A 227 6.66 3.45 -8.92
CA LEU A 227 6.17 2.45 -9.88
C LEU A 227 7.30 1.51 -10.30
N SER A 228 8.46 2.05 -10.65
CA SER A 228 9.63 1.25 -11.04
C SER A 228 10.07 0.28 -9.92
N GLN A 229 10.03 0.73 -8.66
CA GLN A 229 10.32 -0.12 -7.49
C GLN A 229 9.26 -1.19 -7.29
N ILE A 230 7.97 -0.84 -7.38
CA ILE A 230 6.87 -1.79 -7.24
C ILE A 230 6.92 -2.83 -8.35
N GLU A 231 7.19 -2.44 -9.59
CA GLU A 231 7.37 -3.38 -10.71
C GLU A 231 8.55 -4.33 -10.47
N GLY A 232 9.67 -3.81 -9.96
CA GLY A 232 10.81 -4.64 -9.54
C GLY A 232 10.46 -5.62 -8.42
N PHE A 233 9.68 -5.19 -7.44
CA PHE A 233 9.15 -6.04 -6.37
C PHE A 233 8.25 -7.15 -6.94
N TYR A 234 7.29 -6.80 -7.79
CA TYR A 234 6.39 -7.74 -8.45
C TYR A 234 7.17 -8.76 -9.31
N ALA A 235 8.20 -8.31 -10.04
CA ALA A 235 9.08 -9.19 -10.81
C ALA A 235 9.93 -10.10 -9.90
N GLY A 236 10.43 -9.58 -8.77
CA GLY A 236 11.18 -10.35 -7.79
C GLY A 236 10.36 -11.44 -7.13
N VAL A 237 9.11 -11.15 -6.76
CA VAL A 237 8.16 -12.17 -6.26
C VAL A 237 7.88 -13.22 -7.34
N ALA A 238 7.72 -12.79 -8.59
CA ALA A 238 7.52 -13.71 -9.71
C ALA A 238 8.74 -14.60 -9.98
N ASP A 239 9.98 -14.12 -9.84
CA ASP A 239 11.19 -14.93 -10.02
C ASP A 239 11.20 -16.15 -9.07
N TYR A 240 10.73 -16.01 -7.83
CA TYR A 240 10.59 -17.14 -6.91
C TYR A 240 9.62 -18.21 -7.43
N LEU A 241 8.59 -17.84 -8.19
CA LEU A 241 7.66 -18.79 -8.83
C LEU A 241 8.28 -19.48 -10.06
N LEU A 242 9.23 -18.83 -10.73
CA LEU A 242 9.81 -19.29 -11.99
C LEU A 242 11.13 -20.05 -11.82
N THR A 243 11.88 -19.78 -10.76
CA THR A 243 13.26 -20.27 -10.59
C THR A 243 13.37 -21.18 -9.35
N PRO A 244 13.38 -22.52 -9.50
CA PRO A 244 13.39 -23.46 -8.37
C PRO A 244 14.59 -23.27 -7.41
N GLY A 245 15.78 -22.96 -7.95
CA GLY A 245 17.00 -22.77 -7.16
C GLY A 245 17.00 -21.52 -6.26
N ARG A 246 16.08 -20.58 -6.47
CA ARG A 246 15.91 -19.43 -5.55
C ARG A 246 15.18 -19.84 -4.27
N LEU A 247 14.32 -20.85 -4.35
CA LEU A 247 13.50 -21.31 -3.22
C LEU A 247 14.33 -22.10 -2.22
N THR A 248 15.30 -22.88 -2.70
CA THR A 248 16.19 -23.68 -1.84
C THR A 248 17.12 -22.81 -1.00
N GLY A 249 17.38 -21.57 -1.43
CA GLY A 249 18.15 -20.57 -0.67
C GLY A 249 17.30 -19.62 0.18
N LEU A 250 15.98 -19.82 0.28
CA LEU A 250 15.11 -18.95 1.07
C LEU A 250 15.38 -19.13 2.57
N ILE A 251 15.69 -18.03 3.24
CA ILE A 251 15.79 -17.98 4.70
C ILE A 251 14.41 -17.65 5.26
N PRO A 252 13.76 -18.54 6.05
CA PRO A 252 12.39 -18.35 6.54
C PRO A 252 12.19 -17.04 7.34
N ALA A 253 13.25 -16.56 7.98
CA ALA A 253 13.22 -15.42 8.88
C ALA A 253 13.23 -14.03 8.19
N ARG A 254 13.66 -13.90 6.92
CA ARG A 254 13.86 -12.59 6.29
C ARG A 254 12.94 -12.41 5.09
N ASN A 255 11.93 -11.55 5.23
CA ASN A 255 11.12 -11.08 4.10
C ASN A 255 11.88 -9.93 3.39
N PRO A 256 12.41 -10.13 2.17
CA PRO A 256 13.14 -9.10 1.43
C PRO A 256 12.24 -7.98 0.91
N PHE A 257 10.92 -8.16 0.91
CA PHE A 257 9.94 -7.22 0.35
C PHE A 257 9.10 -6.51 1.41
N ALA A 258 9.48 -6.60 2.69
CA ALA A 258 8.68 -6.06 3.80
C ALA A 258 8.43 -4.56 3.65
N ALA A 259 9.42 -3.80 3.17
CA ALA A 259 9.31 -2.36 2.98
C ALA A 259 8.31 -2.00 1.87
N GLU A 260 8.42 -2.65 0.71
CA GLU A 260 7.54 -2.43 -0.44
C GLU A 260 6.10 -2.84 -0.14
N LEU A 261 5.91 -3.98 0.56
CA LEU A 261 4.60 -4.42 1.03
C LEU A 261 3.96 -3.39 1.99
N GLY A 262 4.76 -2.82 2.89
CA GLY A 262 4.29 -1.84 3.88
C GLY A 262 3.71 -0.56 3.26
N ILE A 263 4.16 -0.19 2.06
CA ILE A 263 3.75 1.06 1.39
C ILE A 263 2.84 0.85 0.17
N LEU A 264 2.68 -0.40 -0.30
CA LEU A 264 1.89 -0.72 -1.49
C LEU A 264 0.45 -0.21 -1.40
N ALA A 265 -0.21 -0.42 -0.26
CA ALA A 265 -1.57 0.08 -0.02
C ALA A 265 -1.65 1.61 -0.12
N GLY A 266 -0.60 2.31 0.33
CA GLY A 266 -0.51 3.75 0.21
C GLY A 266 -0.39 4.23 -1.23
N TRP A 267 0.40 3.55 -2.06
CA TRP A 267 0.48 3.87 -3.49
C TRP A 267 -0.80 3.55 -4.26
N VAL A 268 -1.54 2.52 -3.83
CA VAL A 268 -2.91 2.27 -4.33
C VAL A 268 -3.82 3.44 -3.96
N ARG A 269 -3.82 3.88 -2.71
CA ARG A 269 -4.59 5.04 -2.22
C ARG A 269 -4.22 6.32 -2.97
N PHE A 270 -2.93 6.55 -3.24
CA PHE A 270 -2.44 7.63 -4.08
C PHE A 270 -3.09 7.61 -5.47
N CYS A 271 -3.14 6.44 -6.12
CA CYS A 271 -3.75 6.33 -7.45
C CYS A 271 -5.26 6.59 -7.44
N LEU A 272 -5.97 6.10 -6.41
CA LEU A 272 -7.40 6.39 -6.24
C LEU A 272 -7.63 7.88 -6.02
N MET A 273 -6.77 8.50 -5.23
CA MET A 273 -6.83 9.92 -4.96
C MET A 273 -6.56 10.78 -6.20
N ALA A 274 -5.61 10.37 -7.05
CA ALA A 274 -5.34 11.05 -8.31
C ALA A 274 -6.57 11.02 -9.24
N GLN A 275 -7.33 9.91 -9.27
CA GLN A 275 -8.56 9.81 -10.05
C GLN A 275 -9.67 10.73 -9.55
N GLU A 276 -9.70 11.06 -8.26
CA GLU A 276 -10.67 11.99 -7.66
C GLU A 276 -10.36 13.46 -7.99
N ILE A 277 -9.15 13.82 -8.47
CA ILE A 277 -8.76 15.22 -8.74
C ILE A 277 -9.74 15.92 -9.69
N ARG A 278 -10.22 15.21 -10.71
CA ARG A 278 -11.18 15.77 -11.68
C ARG A 278 -12.55 16.09 -11.08
N HIS A 279 -12.88 15.46 -9.95
CA HIS A 279 -14.11 15.64 -9.19
C HIS A 279 -13.90 16.55 -7.97
N ALA A 280 -12.67 17.03 -7.75
CA ALA A 280 -12.36 17.89 -6.62
C ALA A 280 -12.92 19.29 -6.82
N PRO A 281 -13.60 19.86 -5.82
CA PRO A 281 -14.10 21.24 -5.91
C PRO A 281 -13.00 22.27 -6.10
N CYS A 282 -11.81 21.99 -5.56
CA CYS A 282 -10.60 22.74 -5.85
C CYS A 282 -9.46 21.80 -6.25
N ARG A 283 -9.03 21.90 -7.51
CA ARG A 283 -7.93 21.09 -8.05
C ARG A 283 -6.60 21.36 -7.35
N ALA A 284 -6.32 22.61 -6.99
CA ALA A 284 -5.06 22.97 -6.31
C ALA A 284 -4.92 22.25 -4.96
N HIS A 285 -5.98 22.20 -4.15
CA HIS A 285 -5.97 21.47 -2.88
C HIS A 285 -5.89 19.96 -3.08
N ALA A 286 -6.56 19.41 -4.10
CA ALA A 286 -6.47 17.98 -4.41
C ALA A 286 -5.06 17.55 -4.84
N VAL A 287 -4.38 18.37 -5.64
CA VAL A 287 -2.96 18.15 -6.02
C VAL A 287 -2.04 18.29 -4.80
N ALA A 288 -2.29 19.26 -3.93
CA ALA A 288 -1.51 19.44 -2.71
C ALA A 288 -1.66 18.24 -1.76
N ASP A 289 -2.86 17.72 -1.58
CA ASP A 289 -3.08 16.52 -0.78
C ASP A 289 -2.39 15.28 -1.42
N LEU A 290 -2.42 15.15 -2.75
CA LEU A 290 -1.76 14.06 -3.46
C LEU A 290 -0.22 14.13 -3.28
N ALA A 291 0.35 15.32 -3.39
CA ALA A 291 1.78 15.56 -3.15
C ALA A 291 2.17 15.29 -1.69
N ALA A 292 1.32 15.67 -0.75
CA ALA A 292 1.48 15.40 0.67
C ALA A 292 1.50 13.89 0.97
N LEU A 293 0.61 13.12 0.34
CA LEU A 293 0.59 11.67 0.44
C LEU A 293 1.86 11.05 -0.18
N ALA A 294 2.28 11.48 -1.38
CA ALA A 294 3.53 11.01 -1.99
C ALA A 294 4.76 11.29 -1.11
N GLN A 295 4.78 12.45 -0.44
CA GLN A 295 5.85 12.81 0.48
C GLN A 295 5.91 11.88 1.69
N VAL A 296 4.77 11.54 2.29
CA VAL A 296 4.71 10.57 3.38
C VAL A 296 5.15 9.18 2.89
N LEU A 297 4.62 8.69 1.77
CA LEU A 297 4.96 7.37 1.22
C LEU A 297 6.42 7.26 0.79
N GLY A 298 7.02 8.35 0.32
CA GLY A 298 8.43 8.45 -0.04
C GLY A 298 9.36 8.61 1.15
N HIS A 299 8.84 8.77 2.37
CA HIS A 299 9.66 8.96 3.56
C HIS A 299 10.39 7.66 3.93
N LYS A 300 11.70 7.61 3.63
CA LYS A 300 12.57 6.50 4.01
C LYS A 300 13.04 6.65 5.47
N ASN A 301 12.95 5.56 6.23
CA ASN A 301 13.30 5.46 7.66
C ASN A 301 14.80 5.44 8.00
N SER A 302 15.70 5.77 7.07
CA SER A 302 17.13 5.74 7.37
C SER A 302 17.49 6.89 8.31
N ALA A 303 17.56 6.60 9.61
CA ALA A 303 18.15 7.43 10.66
C ALA A 303 19.68 7.64 10.48
N GLY A 304 20.17 7.64 9.25
CA GLY A 304 21.57 7.77 8.92
C GLY A 304 21.74 7.79 7.41
N LYS A 305 22.20 8.94 6.91
CA LYS A 305 22.85 9.12 5.61
C LYS A 305 22.00 8.79 4.38
N TYR A 306 21.03 9.62 4.03
CA TYR A 306 20.77 10.02 2.64
C TYR A 306 19.95 11.31 2.70
N ASP A 307 20.34 12.32 1.92
CA ASP A 307 19.62 13.60 1.82
C ASP A 307 18.12 13.36 1.69
N ALA A 308 17.34 13.87 2.65
CA ALA A 308 15.90 13.72 2.69
C ALA A 308 15.30 14.35 1.42
N PRO A 309 14.74 13.57 0.48
CA PRO A 309 14.10 14.17 -0.68
C PRO A 309 12.71 14.63 -0.24
N GLY A 310 12.53 15.90 0.10
CA GLY A 310 11.19 16.36 0.47
C GLY A 310 11.00 17.78 1.01
N VAL A 311 11.98 18.67 0.93
CA VAL A 311 11.75 20.06 1.40
C VAL A 311 11.01 20.85 0.31
N GLY A 312 9.78 21.25 0.61
CA GLY A 312 9.12 22.40 -0.04
C GLY A 312 8.00 22.08 -1.03
N ALA A 313 6.82 21.67 -0.53
CA ALA A 313 5.57 21.94 -1.22
C ALA A 313 4.82 23.04 -0.47
N VAL A 314 4.60 24.19 -1.11
CA VAL A 314 3.76 25.26 -0.54
C VAL A 314 2.32 24.77 -0.59
N ARG A 315 1.67 24.68 0.57
CA ARG A 315 0.28 24.24 0.67
C ARG A 315 -0.65 25.43 0.34
N PRO A 316 -1.66 25.25 -0.51
CA PRO A 316 -2.64 26.30 -0.76
C PRO A 316 -3.40 26.62 0.53
N VAL A 317 -3.63 27.91 0.76
CA VAL A 317 -4.35 28.40 1.95
C VAL A 317 -5.80 27.90 1.93
N LEU A 318 -6.36 27.59 3.11
CA LEU A 318 -7.75 27.13 3.23
C LEU A 318 -8.77 28.16 2.71
N SER A 319 -8.43 29.45 2.70
CA SER A 319 -9.24 30.53 2.11
C SER A 319 -9.48 30.38 0.61
N GLY A 320 -8.75 29.49 -0.07
CA GLY A 320 -8.97 29.16 -1.48
C GLY A 320 -10.02 28.07 -1.73
N TRP A 321 -10.67 27.53 -0.69
CA TRP A 321 -11.80 26.62 -0.86
C TRP A 321 -13.09 27.38 -1.21
N PRO A 322 -13.96 26.84 -2.09
CA PRO A 322 -15.30 27.37 -2.30
C PRO A 322 -16.06 27.47 -0.98
N ARG A 323 -16.74 28.60 -0.73
CA ARG A 323 -17.41 28.89 0.55
C ARG A 323 -18.62 28.00 0.80
N GLU A 324 -19.21 27.48 -0.26
CA GLU A 324 -20.40 26.62 -0.24
C GLU A 324 -20.09 25.18 0.16
N ILE A 325 -18.81 24.83 0.26
CA ILE A 325 -18.36 23.45 0.47
C ILE A 325 -17.70 23.33 1.83
N ASP A 326 -18.28 22.48 2.68
CA ASP A 326 -17.60 22.03 3.88
C ASP A 326 -16.46 21.09 3.50
N TYR A 327 -15.24 21.63 3.55
CA TYR A 327 -13.99 20.93 3.29
C TYR A 327 -13.84 19.64 4.12
N VAL A 328 -14.21 19.69 5.40
CA VAL A 328 -14.03 18.55 6.32
C VAL A 328 -14.94 17.41 5.90
N THR A 329 -16.21 17.74 5.63
CA THR A 329 -17.21 16.78 5.15
C THR A 329 -16.79 16.18 3.80
N TYR A 330 -16.40 17.01 2.83
CA TYR A 330 -15.94 16.55 1.51
C TYR A 330 -14.78 15.55 1.61
N LEU A 331 -13.77 15.86 2.42
CA LEU A 331 -12.61 14.99 2.58
C LEU A 331 -12.97 13.67 3.27
N SER A 332 -13.82 13.72 4.29
CA SER A 332 -14.30 12.52 4.98
C SER A 332 -15.01 11.59 3.99
N GLU A 333 -15.96 12.12 3.21
CA GLU A 333 -16.68 11.33 2.20
C GLU A 333 -15.76 10.79 1.11
N ARG A 334 -14.80 11.60 0.63
CA ARG A 334 -13.79 11.17 -0.35
C ARG A 334 -12.96 10.00 0.21
N ASN A 335 -12.49 10.13 1.45
CA ASN A 335 -11.65 9.12 2.09
C ASN A 335 -12.44 7.83 2.39
N GLU A 336 -13.74 7.93 2.70
CA GLU A 336 -14.63 6.78 2.83
C GLU A 336 -14.88 6.09 1.48
N ARG A 337 -15.15 6.84 0.40
CA ARG A 337 -15.26 6.29 -0.97
C ARG A 337 -14.00 5.53 -1.39
N MET A 338 -12.84 6.11 -1.12
CA MET A 338 -11.56 5.47 -1.42
C MET A 338 -11.36 4.21 -0.57
N LEU A 339 -11.69 4.23 0.73
CA LEU A 339 -11.58 3.04 1.60
C LEU A 339 -12.46 1.89 1.07
N ARG A 340 -13.69 2.18 0.67
CA ARG A 340 -14.57 1.19 0.02
C ARG A 340 -13.94 0.58 -1.23
N THR A 341 -13.32 1.43 -2.06
CA THR A 341 -12.65 0.99 -3.28
C THR A 341 -11.42 0.15 -3.01
N GLU A 342 -10.64 0.46 -1.97
CA GLU A 342 -9.50 -0.34 -1.53
C GLU A 342 -9.92 -1.73 -1.06
N ILE A 343 -10.94 -1.82 -0.22
CA ILE A 343 -11.49 -3.11 0.23
C ILE A 343 -11.99 -3.91 -0.98
N ALA A 344 -12.67 -3.26 -1.93
CA ALA A 344 -13.14 -3.95 -3.14
C ALA A 344 -12.00 -4.37 -4.08
N LEU A 345 -10.90 -3.61 -4.18
CA LEU A 345 -9.73 -3.97 -4.98
C LEU A 345 -9.10 -5.26 -4.49
N ASP A 346 -9.13 -5.49 -3.18
CA ASP A 346 -8.65 -6.73 -2.57
C ASP A 346 -9.47 -7.95 -2.99
N ALA A 347 -10.76 -7.78 -3.24
CA ALA A 347 -11.65 -8.81 -3.77
C ALA A 347 -11.44 -9.07 -5.28
N ARG A 348 -11.04 -8.04 -6.04
CA ARG A 348 -10.88 -8.12 -7.52
C ARG A 348 -9.59 -8.77 -7.99
N ILE A 349 -8.71 -9.13 -7.07
CA ILE A 349 -7.51 -9.92 -7.36
C ILE A 349 -7.96 -11.37 -7.64
N VAL A 350 -8.31 -11.66 -8.90
CA VAL A 350 -8.76 -12.97 -9.41
C VAL A 350 -7.88 -13.40 -10.56
#